data_AF-Q064M3-F1
#
_entry.id   AF-Q064M3-F1
#
_cell.length_a   1.000
_cell.length_b   1.000
_cell.length_c   1.000
_cell.angle_alpha   90.00
_cell.angle_beta   90.00
_cell.angle_gamma   90.00
#
_symmetry.space_group_name_H-M   'P 1'
#
loop_
_entity.id
_entity.type
_entity.pdbx_description
1 polymer ?
#
loop_
_entity_poly.entity_id
_entity_poly.type
_entity_poly.pdbx_seq_one_letter_code
_entity_poly.pdbx_strand_id
1 'polypeptide(L)' 'MSLISVDQAEINNWARIAVDLEVAGEVDNVLYERARAIALGQVGPRPNYPLVIADELPLVA' A
#
# COMPACT_ATOMS: atom_id res chain seq x y z
N MET A 1 -4.46 4.83 22.69
CA MET A 1 -3.62 4.95 21.49
C MET A 1 -3.39 3.54 20.96
N SER A 2 -4.30 3.02 20.14
CA SER A 2 -4.12 1.67 19.59
C SER A 2 -3.02 1.72 18.53
N LEU A 3 -1.83 1.26 18.90
CA LEU A 3 -0.79 0.91 17.93
C LEU A 3 -1.38 -0.19 17.06
N ILE A 4 -1.70 0.13 15.81
CA ILE A 4 -2.06 -0.89 14.83
C ILE A 4 -0.77 -1.67 14.58
N SER A 5 -0.59 -2.79 15.28
CA SER A 5 0.49 -3.73 15.00
C SER A 5 0.24 -4.30 13.62
N VAL A 6 1.09 -3.96 12.66
CA VAL A 6 1.04 -4.59 11.34
C VAL A 6 1.72 -5.94 11.43
N ASP A 7 1.01 -6.98 10.98
CA ASP A 7 1.53 -8.35 10.98
C ASP A 7 2.80 -8.47 10.14
N GLN A 8 3.75 -9.30 10.58
CA GLN A 8 5.01 -9.54 9.87
C GLN A 8 4.78 -10.02 8.42
N ALA A 9 3.70 -10.77 8.19
CA ALA A 9 3.31 -11.18 6.84
C ALA A 9 2.91 -9.99 5.95
N GLU A 10 2.20 -9.00 6.51
CA GLU A 10 1.84 -7.78 5.79
C GLU A 10 3.11 -6.95 5.50
N ILE A 11 4.01 -6.81 6.47
CA ILE A 11 5.33 -6.16 6.28
C ILE A 11 6.10 -6.82 5.14
N ASN A 12 6.21 -8.15 5.14
CA ASN A 12 6.94 -8.89 4.10
C ASN A 12 6.32 -8.72 2.71
N ASN A 13 4.99 -8.67 2.63
CA ASN A 13 4.28 -8.43 1.38
C ASN A 13 4.56 -7.02 0.83
N TRP A 14 4.47 -5.99 1.68
CA TRP A 14 4.77 -4.62 1.27
C TRP A 14 6.24 -4.41 0.91
N ALA A 15 7.17 -5.10 1.59
CA ALA A 15 8.57 -5.10 1.22
C ALA A 15 8.77 -5.65 -0.21
N ARG A 16 8.08 -6.75 -0.56
CA ARG A 16 8.13 -7.32 -1.91
C ARG A 16 7.58 -6.34 -2.96
N ILE A 17 6.44 -5.72 -2.70
CA ILE A 17 5.84 -4.72 -3.60
C ILE A 17 6.78 -3.53 -3.80
N ALA A 18 7.42 -3.03 -2.73
CA ALA A 18 8.36 -1.93 -2.84
C ALA A 18 9.57 -2.29 -3.72
N VAL A 19 10.10 -3.51 -3.58
CA VAL A 19 11.19 -4.01 -4.42
C VAL A 19 10.76 -4.14 -5.88
N ASP A 20 9.58 -4.70 -6.14
CA ASP A 20 9.07 -4.85 -7.50
C ASP A 20 8.90 -3.48 -8.20
N LEU A 21 8.41 -2.46 -7.46
CA LEU A 21 8.29 -1.09 -7.95
C LEU A 21 9.67 -0.42 -8.16
N GLU A 22 10.63 -0.67 -7.26
CA GLU A 22 11.99 -0.15 -7.40
C GLU A 22 12.70 -0.71 -8.64
N VAL A 23 12.54 -2.02 -8.89
CA VAL A 23 13.08 -2.69 -10.09
C VAL A 23 12.40 -2.20 -11.36
N ALA A 24 11.10 -1.90 -11.29
CA ALA A 24 10.36 -1.32 -12.41
C ALA A 24 10.70 0.17 -12.67
N GLY A 25 11.41 0.83 -11.74
CA GLY A 25 11.69 2.26 -11.81
C GLY A 25 10.52 3.16 -11.40
N GLU A 26 9.47 2.58 -10.82
CA GLU A 26 8.23 3.26 -10.38
C GLU A 26 8.36 3.86 -8.98
N VAL A 27 9.51 4.50 -8.70
CA VAL A 27 9.85 5.02 -7.35
C VAL A 27 9.18 6.36 -7.04
N ASP A 28 8.70 7.08 -8.04
CA ASP A 28 7.97 8.36 -7.87
C ASP A 28 6.46 8.14 -7.62
N ASN A 29 6.04 6.88 -7.44
CA ASN A 29 4.64 6.52 -7.24
C ASN A 29 4.26 6.53 -5.74
N VAL A 30 3.10 7.10 -5.41
CA VAL A 30 2.55 7.12 -4.04
C VAL A 30 2.41 5.71 -3.44
N LEU A 31 2.23 4.71 -4.30
CA LEU A 31 2.20 3.30 -3.90
C LEU A 31 3.57 2.82 -3.42
N TYR A 32 4.67 3.22 -4.07
CA TYR A 32 6.04 2.87 -3.65
C TYR A 32 6.35 3.47 -2.29
N GLU A 33 6.07 4.77 -2.10
CA GLU A 33 6.29 5.44 -0.81
C GLU A 33 5.53 4.75 0.32
N ARG A 34 4.27 4.36 0.07
CA ARG A 34 3.43 3.66 1.04
C ARG A 34 3.94 2.25 1.31
N ALA A 35 4.29 1.49 0.27
CA ALA A 35 4.83 0.14 0.40
C ALA A 35 6.11 0.15 1.24
N ARG A 36 7.00 1.12 0.98
CA ARG A 36 8.23 1.30 1.73
C ARG A 36 7.98 1.71 3.19
N ALA A 37 7.03 2.61 3.44
CA ALA A 37 6.65 2.99 4.81
C ALA A 37 6.11 1.80 5.62
N ILE A 38 5.22 0.98 5.03
CA ILE A 38 4.68 -0.20 5.71
C ILE A 38 5.75 -1.29 5.89
N ALA A 39 6.61 -1.49 4.90
CA ALA A 39 7.75 -2.42 4.99
C ALA A 39 8.73 -2.04 6.13
N LEU A 40 8.81 -0.75 6.48
CA LEU A 40 9.61 -0.25 7.61
C LEU A 40 8.85 -0.28 8.95
N GLY A 41 7.64 -0.84 8.98
CA GLY A 41 6.76 -0.83 10.14
C GLY A 41 6.20 0.55 10.48
N GLN A 42 6.40 1.53 9.59
CA GLN A 42 5.93 2.90 9.74
C GLN A 42 4.52 3.03 9.16
N VAL A 43 3.56 2.41 9.83
CA VAL A 43 2.16 2.60 9.48
C VAL A 43 1.67 3.85 10.18
N GLY A 44 1.82 4.98 9.48
CA GLY A 44 1.08 6.18 9.82
C GLY A 44 -0.42 5.87 9.92
N PRO A 45 -1.22 6.69 10.62
CA PRO A 45 -2.66 6.46 10.72
C PRO A 45 -3.21 6.23 9.31
N ARG A 46 -3.79 5.04 9.08
CA ARG A 46 -4.35 4.66 7.79
C ARG A 46 -5.16 5.86 7.30
N PRO A 47 -4.79 6.51 6.18
CA PRO A 47 -5.66 7.53 5.67
C PRO A 47 -6.95 6.80 5.30
N ASN A 48 -8.07 7.31 5.80
CA ASN A 48 -9.39 6.70 5.71
C ASN A 48 -9.93 6.80 4.27
N TYR A 49 -9.06 6.58 3.27
CA TYR A 49 -9.47 6.47 1.90
C TYR A 49 -10.06 5.08 1.73
N PRO A 50 -11.35 4.95 1.40
CA PRO A 50 -11.80 3.74 0.74
C PRO A 50 -10.89 3.57 -0.47
N LEU A 51 -10.15 2.46 -0.51
CA LEU A 51 -9.57 1.97 -1.74
C LEU A 51 -10.76 1.61 -2.62
N VAL A 52 -11.33 2.61 -3.29
CA VAL A 52 -12.19 2.40 -4.43
C VAL A 52 -11.27 1.79 -5.47
N ILE A 53 -11.19 0.46 -5.46
CA ILE A 53 -10.79 -0.29 -6.64
C ILE A 53 -11.73 0.24 -7.70
N ALA A 54 -11.18 0.96 -8.67
CA ALA A 54 -11.90 1.38 -9.86
C ALA A 54 -12.26 0.10 -10.62
N ASP A 55 -13.34 -0.55 -10.17
CA ASP A 55 -14.12 -1.42 -11.03
C ASP A 55 -14.99 -0.47 -11.85
N GLU A 56 -14.45 -0.18 -13.02
CA GLU A 56 -14.96 0.68 -14.06
C GLU A 56 -16.29 0.14 -14.61
N LEU A 57 -17.41 0.81 -14.25
CA LEU A 57 -18.67 1.14 -14.98
C LEU A 57 -19.16 0.26 -16.18
N PRO A 58 -20.46 0.22 -16.58
CA PRO A 58 -21.67 0.85 -16.03
C PRO A 58 -22.86 -0.13 -15.81
N LEU A 59 -23.81 0.24 -14.94
CA LEU A 59 -25.13 -0.39 -14.88
C LEU A 59 -26.01 0.18 -16.01
N VAL A 60 -25.99 -0.43 -17.20
CA VAL A 60 -26.99 -0.20 -18.25
C VAL A 60 -27.63 -1.53 -18.65
N ALA A 61 -28.83 -1.76 -18.12
CA ALA A 61 -30.06 -2.14 -18.84
C ALA A 61 -31.11 -2.62 -17.82
#